data_AF-A0A9P3LM87-F1
#
_entry.id   AF-A0A9P3LM87-F1
#
_cell.length_a   1.000
_cell.length_b   1.000
_cell.length_c   1.000
_cell.angle_alpha   90.00
_cell.angle_beta   90.00
_cell.angle_gamma   90.00
#
_symmetry.space_group_name_H-M   'P 1'
#
loop_
_entity.id
_entity.type
_entity.pdbx_description
1 polymer ?
#
loop_
_entity_poly.entity_id
_entity_poly.type
_entity_poly.pdbx_seq_one_letter_code
_entity_poly.pdbx_strand_id
1 'polypeptide(L)'
;MDPRIFDKIDKFNSADKRSTLHLAAKEADIPLAYECIRIGTAISHKDAYGITALLLACMTIRSTKVIKEIVRVSGRPPPDSPGGRALSDQFLDDEVSRLLRIATLLVEQHADVNVSADGETPLGVAAEASCWPLVELLLRHGARPLAAGTPGAPLFRSANQRSRYNALVRTTQVSTPRPARRCPCWSGALLADCHAARTQPYPPSFLCRCGRNRTYERCCMRREFTLEERWSAEDDWLQPVDVRHIPLPPGDDAFRAGFDKNQEMMNAAMQVPGFLGAFQERMAGFWQTMFSDLPPDVMDPAFLYALGKVDFAPRLWGGNLSKVEAKKRMDEWNGAIDKYIARGTDSRDRFTIELMSKIGMNGGALHKECDCCFKVENRDFVGKLRCCSSCKIAVYCSSECQVRDWPRHKAECKTKSRKEQELKAQKAMEYVMSEQTRQAANMDVSVEGLTAALQASRMLSG
;
A
#
# COMPACT_ATOMS: atom_id res chain seq x y z
N MET A 1 7.70 -0.44 3.45
CA MET A 1 7.55 -1.78 2.82
C MET A 1 6.43 -2.62 3.43
N ASP A 2 5.53 -3.17 2.60
CA ASP A 2 4.46 -4.10 3.03
C ASP A 2 5.05 -5.50 3.29
N PRO A 3 4.96 -6.03 4.53
CA PRO A 3 5.50 -7.35 4.89
C PRO A 3 4.97 -8.48 3.99
N ARG A 4 3.77 -8.29 3.41
CA ARG A 4 3.10 -9.29 2.55
C ARG A 4 3.78 -9.50 1.20
N ILE A 5 4.68 -8.60 0.78
CA ILE A 5 5.48 -8.76 -0.45
C ILE A 5 6.70 -9.65 -0.15
N PHE A 6 7.31 -9.52 1.03
CA PHE A 6 8.40 -10.39 1.49
C PHE A 6 7.90 -11.77 1.96
N ASP A 7 6.73 -11.85 2.61
CA ASP A 7 6.11 -13.11 3.02
C ASP A 7 5.63 -13.95 1.82
N LYS A 8 5.57 -13.37 0.63
CA LYS A 8 5.32 -14.06 -0.65
C LYS A 8 6.59 -14.33 -1.45
N ILE A 9 7.78 -14.21 -0.84
CA ILE A 9 8.97 -14.92 -1.30
C ILE A 9 8.70 -16.41 -1.06
N ASP A 10 8.00 -17.02 -2.02
CA ASP A 10 7.60 -18.42 -1.95
C ASP A 10 8.86 -19.30 -2.00
N LYS A 11 9.26 -19.85 -0.85
CA LYS A 11 9.89 -21.17 -0.67
C LYS A 11 11.00 -21.60 -1.66
N PHE A 12 11.91 -20.72 -2.06
CA PHE A 12 13.25 -21.19 -2.46
C PHE A 12 13.96 -21.75 -1.22
N ASN A 13 14.93 -22.65 -1.39
CA ASN A 13 15.76 -23.07 -0.27
C ASN A 13 16.23 -21.80 0.45
N SER A 14 15.83 -21.63 1.72
CA SER A 14 16.08 -20.40 2.49
C SER A 14 17.56 -19.99 2.50
N ALA A 15 18.47 -20.94 2.23
CA ALA A 15 19.89 -20.71 2.06
C ALA A 15 20.24 -19.84 0.85
N ASP A 16 19.52 -19.93 -0.28
CA ASP A 16 19.90 -19.28 -1.55
C ASP A 16 19.55 -17.79 -1.60
N LYS A 17 18.62 -17.31 -0.76
CA LYS A 17 18.19 -15.90 -0.68
C LYS A 17 17.74 -15.26 -2.02
N ARG A 18 17.25 -16.06 -2.97
CA ARG A 18 16.79 -15.60 -4.29
C ARG A 18 15.41 -14.92 -4.22
N SER A 19 15.23 -13.86 -5.01
CA SER A 19 13.93 -13.22 -5.24
C SER A 19 13.23 -13.80 -6.49
N THR A 20 11.93 -13.54 -6.65
CA THR A 20 11.16 -13.96 -7.82
C THR A 20 11.72 -13.41 -9.15
N LEU A 21 12.40 -12.25 -9.11
CA LEU A 21 13.13 -11.73 -10.28
C LEU A 21 14.30 -12.63 -10.70
N HIS A 22 14.95 -13.32 -9.77
CA HIS A 22 15.99 -14.31 -10.12
C HIS A 22 15.39 -15.49 -10.89
N LEU A 23 14.18 -15.92 -10.54
CA LEU A 23 13.49 -16.97 -11.30
C LEU A 23 13.10 -16.50 -12.68
N ALA A 24 12.54 -15.29 -12.78
CA ALA A 24 12.19 -14.72 -14.08
C ALA A 24 13.43 -14.70 -15.00
N ALA A 25 14.58 -14.28 -14.48
CA ALA A 25 15.86 -14.31 -15.19
C ALA A 25 16.37 -15.73 -15.47
N LYS A 26 16.18 -16.70 -14.56
CA LYS A 26 16.61 -18.09 -14.75
C LYS A 26 15.79 -18.82 -15.82
N GLU A 27 14.47 -18.66 -15.77
CA GLU A 27 13.51 -19.37 -16.63
C GLU A 27 13.18 -18.59 -17.92
N ALA A 28 13.81 -17.42 -18.12
CA ALA A 28 13.54 -16.50 -19.23
C ALA A 28 12.04 -16.09 -19.34
N ASP A 29 11.37 -15.93 -18.20
CA ASP A 29 9.95 -15.58 -18.10
C ASP A 29 9.75 -14.06 -18.12
N ILE A 30 9.41 -13.54 -19.30
CA ILE A 30 9.18 -12.11 -19.50
C ILE A 30 7.96 -11.62 -18.70
N PRO A 31 6.75 -12.22 -18.80
CA PRO A 31 5.60 -11.80 -17.99
C PRO A 31 5.88 -11.73 -16.49
N LEU A 32 6.57 -12.73 -15.94
CA LEU A 32 6.92 -12.73 -14.52
C LEU A 32 7.85 -11.57 -14.16
N ALA A 33 8.81 -11.22 -15.00
CA ALA A 33 9.69 -10.08 -14.78
C ALA A 33 8.91 -8.75 -14.72
N TYR A 34 7.96 -8.54 -15.64
CA TYR A 34 7.08 -7.36 -15.64
C TYR A 34 6.24 -7.26 -14.36
N GLU A 35 5.64 -8.37 -13.94
CA GLU A 35 4.83 -8.42 -12.71
C GLU A 35 5.67 -8.16 -11.47
N CYS A 36 6.84 -8.80 -11.36
CA CYS A 36 7.74 -8.62 -10.21
C CYS A 36 8.16 -7.15 -10.01
N ILE A 37 8.47 -6.44 -11.09
CA ILE A 37 8.79 -5.01 -11.04
C ILE A 37 7.56 -4.19 -10.67
N ARG A 38 6.38 -4.53 -11.23
CA ARG A 38 5.12 -3.84 -10.94
C ARG A 38 4.73 -3.89 -9.47
N ILE A 39 4.94 -5.04 -8.81
CA ILE A 39 4.61 -5.26 -7.41
C ILE A 39 5.71 -4.82 -6.43
N GLY A 40 6.81 -4.25 -6.93
CA GLY A 40 7.87 -3.69 -6.10
C GLY A 40 8.88 -4.69 -5.54
N THR A 41 9.18 -5.75 -6.30
CA THR A 41 10.35 -6.59 -5.98
C THR A 41 11.61 -5.74 -6.10
N ALA A 42 12.48 -5.77 -5.09
CA ALA A 42 13.75 -5.04 -5.11
C ALA A 42 14.60 -5.46 -6.33
N ILE A 43 14.76 -4.53 -7.27
CA ILE A 43 15.34 -4.79 -8.60
C ILE A 43 16.80 -5.24 -8.51
N SER A 44 17.56 -4.67 -7.57
CA SER A 44 18.98 -4.96 -7.33
C SER A 44 19.20 -5.89 -6.13
N HIS A 45 18.18 -6.65 -5.71
CA HIS A 45 18.32 -7.63 -4.64
C HIS A 45 19.41 -8.65 -4.99
N LYS A 46 20.27 -8.96 -4.01
CA LYS A 46 21.35 -9.93 -4.15
C LYS A 46 20.96 -11.24 -3.50
N ASP A 47 21.21 -12.35 -4.20
CA ASP A 47 21.10 -13.68 -3.64
C ASP A 47 22.26 -13.98 -2.67
N ALA A 48 22.33 -15.21 -2.14
CA ALA A 48 23.36 -15.61 -1.17
C ALA A 48 24.80 -15.54 -1.72
N TYR A 49 24.96 -15.53 -3.04
CA TYR A 49 26.24 -15.44 -3.73
C TYR A 49 26.55 -14.00 -4.17
N GLY A 50 25.70 -13.03 -3.84
CA GLY A 50 25.85 -11.65 -4.27
C GLY A 50 25.31 -11.36 -5.68
N ILE A 51 24.70 -12.36 -6.33
CA ILE A 51 24.22 -12.26 -7.71
C ILE A 51 22.87 -11.54 -7.71
N THR A 52 22.67 -10.61 -8.65
CA THR A 52 21.36 -9.97 -8.90
C THR A 52 20.66 -10.65 -10.08
N ALA A 53 19.36 -10.38 -10.25
CA ALA A 53 18.62 -10.87 -11.41
C ALA A 53 19.23 -10.43 -12.75
N LEU A 54 19.83 -9.22 -12.82
CA LEU A 54 20.53 -8.73 -14.02
C LEU A 54 21.79 -9.54 -14.29
N LEU A 55 22.64 -9.75 -13.28
CA LEU A 55 23.87 -10.53 -13.45
C LEU A 55 23.53 -11.98 -13.82
N LEU A 56 22.53 -12.59 -13.17
CA LEU A 56 22.03 -13.91 -13.51
C LEU A 56 21.57 -14.00 -14.96
N ALA A 57 20.79 -13.03 -15.46
CA ALA A 57 20.37 -13.00 -16.86
C ALA A 57 21.58 -12.96 -17.82
N CYS A 58 22.60 -12.15 -17.52
CA CYS A 58 23.84 -12.13 -18.30
C CYS A 58 24.56 -13.49 -18.30
N MET A 59 24.69 -14.13 -17.14
CA MET A 59 25.32 -15.45 -16.99
C MET A 59 24.56 -16.55 -17.74
N THR A 60 23.23 -16.52 -17.69
CA THR A 60 22.38 -17.45 -18.44
C THR A 60 22.54 -17.22 -19.95
N ILE A 61 22.55 -15.98 -20.44
CA ILE A 61 22.82 -15.68 -21.87
C ILE A 61 24.19 -16.26 -22.29
N ARG A 62 25.24 -16.04 -21.50
CA ARG A 62 26.58 -16.59 -21.77
C ARG A 62 26.52 -18.12 -21.87
N SER A 63 25.86 -18.76 -20.92
CA SER A 63 25.73 -20.23 -20.85
C SER A 63 24.91 -20.80 -22.01
N THR A 64 23.75 -20.22 -22.35
CA THR A 64 22.91 -20.64 -23.47
C THR A 64 23.65 -20.54 -24.80
N LYS A 65 24.45 -19.48 -25.01
CA LYS A 65 25.28 -19.35 -26.22
C LYS A 65 26.39 -20.39 -26.30
N VAL A 66 27.01 -20.76 -25.17
CA VAL A 66 27.99 -21.86 -25.12
C VAL A 66 27.33 -23.19 -25.43
N ILE A 67 26.16 -23.47 -24.85
CA ILE A 67 25.38 -24.68 -25.13
C ILE A 67 25.03 -24.75 -26.63
N LYS A 68 24.62 -23.64 -27.23
CA LYS A 68 24.35 -23.55 -28.67
C LYS A 68 25.55 -23.92 -29.52
N GLU A 69 26.73 -23.42 -29.16
CA GLU A 69 27.99 -23.75 -29.84
C GLU A 69 28.32 -25.25 -29.71
N ILE A 70 28.15 -25.83 -28.52
CA ILE A 70 28.35 -27.27 -28.27
C ILE A 70 27.38 -28.10 -29.11
N VAL A 71 26.09 -27.77 -29.12
CA VAL A 71 25.06 -28.49 -29.88
C VAL A 71 25.38 -28.46 -31.38
N ARG A 72 25.82 -27.30 -31.89
CA ARG A 72 26.21 -27.14 -33.30
C ARG A 72 27.41 -28.00 -33.69
N VAL A 73 28.40 -28.17 -32.80
CA VAL A 73 29.63 -28.93 -33.07
C VAL A 73 29.45 -30.43 -32.83
N SER A 74 28.78 -30.81 -31.74
CA SER A 74 28.70 -32.20 -31.27
C SER A 74 27.43 -32.95 -31.72
N GLY A 75 26.40 -32.24 -32.19
CA GLY A 75 25.10 -32.81 -32.55
C GLY A 75 24.30 -33.36 -31.37
N ARG A 76 24.77 -33.18 -30.12
CA ARG A 76 24.09 -33.64 -28.89
C ARG A 76 24.05 -32.51 -27.85
N PRO A 77 22.93 -32.33 -27.13
CA PRO A 77 22.91 -31.45 -25.98
C PRO A 77 23.79 -32.01 -24.84
N PRO A 78 24.33 -31.17 -23.94
CA PRO A 78 25.04 -31.64 -22.76
C PRO A 78 24.16 -32.60 -21.92
N PRO A 79 24.76 -33.62 -21.27
CA PRO A 79 24.02 -34.68 -20.56
C PRO A 79 23.08 -34.15 -19.47
N ASP A 80 23.37 -32.99 -18.90
CA ASP A 80 22.64 -32.36 -17.79
C ASP A 80 21.61 -31.32 -18.26
N SER A 81 21.27 -31.31 -19.54
CA SER A 81 20.34 -30.33 -20.11
C SER A 81 18.96 -30.44 -19.45
N PRO A 82 18.33 -29.33 -19.00
CA PRO A 82 17.06 -29.37 -18.31
C PRO A 82 15.98 -30.11 -19.12
N GLY A 83 15.64 -31.31 -18.67
CA GLY A 83 14.43 -32.02 -19.05
C GLY A 83 14.38 -32.58 -20.46
N GLY A 84 15.39 -33.32 -20.94
CA GLY A 84 15.27 -34.30 -22.04
C GLY A 84 14.68 -33.80 -23.38
N ARG A 85 14.44 -32.50 -23.52
CA ARG A 85 13.87 -31.85 -24.69
C ARG A 85 15.01 -31.64 -25.67
N ALA A 86 14.75 -31.91 -26.95
CA ALA A 86 15.68 -31.60 -28.01
C ALA A 86 15.96 -30.09 -27.99
N LEU A 87 17.14 -29.68 -27.51
CA LEU A 87 17.61 -28.30 -27.56
C LEU A 87 17.85 -27.95 -29.03
N SER A 88 16.81 -27.46 -29.72
CA SER A 88 16.94 -26.98 -31.08
C SER A 88 17.68 -25.65 -31.11
N ASP A 89 18.34 -25.34 -32.22
CA ASP A 89 19.03 -24.05 -32.42
C ASP A 89 18.06 -22.87 -32.21
N GLN A 90 16.81 -23.03 -32.69
CA GLN A 90 15.73 -22.06 -32.55
C GLN A 90 15.30 -21.86 -31.10
N PHE A 91 15.16 -22.93 -30.31
CA PHE A 91 14.78 -22.82 -28.90
C PHE A 91 15.80 -22.00 -28.11
N LEU A 92 17.10 -22.24 -28.34
CA LEU A 92 18.18 -21.52 -27.68
C LEU A 92 18.23 -20.05 -28.12
N ASP A 93 17.92 -19.74 -29.38
CA ASP A 93 17.79 -18.36 -29.86
C ASP A 93 16.62 -17.62 -29.23
N ASP A 94 15.47 -18.28 -29.10
CA ASP A 94 14.30 -17.71 -28.45
C ASP A 94 14.58 -17.47 -26.95
N GLU A 95 15.29 -18.38 -26.29
CA GLU A 95 15.70 -18.24 -24.89
C GLU A 95 16.66 -17.06 -24.69
N VAL A 96 17.71 -16.93 -25.52
CA VAL A 96 18.62 -15.77 -25.50
C VAL A 96 17.84 -14.47 -25.75
N SER A 97 16.88 -14.49 -26.67
CA SER A 97 16.05 -13.31 -26.97
C SER A 97 15.18 -12.90 -25.78
N ARG A 98 14.57 -13.87 -25.08
CA ARG A 98 13.79 -13.62 -23.87
C ARG A 98 14.66 -13.09 -22.72
N LEU A 99 15.83 -13.68 -22.50
CA LEU A 99 16.79 -13.22 -21.49
C LEU A 99 17.30 -11.80 -21.79
N LEU A 100 17.57 -11.50 -23.06
CA LEU A 100 17.97 -10.15 -23.48
C LEU A 100 16.86 -9.14 -23.20
N ARG A 101 15.59 -9.51 -23.42
CA ARG A 101 14.45 -8.66 -23.08
C ARG A 101 14.36 -8.40 -21.57
N ILE A 102 14.58 -9.42 -20.74
CA ILE A 102 14.58 -9.27 -19.28
C ILE A 102 15.76 -8.40 -18.81
N ALA A 103 16.97 -8.64 -19.31
CA ALA A 103 18.13 -7.82 -18.98
C ALA A 103 17.92 -6.35 -19.39
N THR A 104 17.34 -6.11 -20.58
CA THR A 104 16.97 -4.77 -21.04
C THR A 104 15.96 -4.11 -20.10
N LEU A 105 14.89 -4.83 -19.74
CA LEU A 105 13.88 -4.35 -18.80
C LEU A 105 14.50 -3.94 -17.45
N LEU A 106 15.36 -4.78 -16.88
CA LEU A 106 16.04 -4.49 -15.61
C LEU A 106 16.92 -3.24 -15.72
N VAL A 107 17.69 -3.09 -16.80
CA VAL A 107 18.55 -1.93 -17.02
C VAL A 107 17.73 -0.64 -17.22
N GLU A 108 16.63 -0.69 -17.98
CA GLU A 108 15.69 0.43 -18.17
C GLU A 108 14.97 0.81 -16.88
N GLN A 109 14.73 -0.16 -15.99
CA GLN A 109 14.17 0.03 -14.65
C GLN A 109 15.22 0.38 -13.59
N HIS A 110 16.40 0.80 -14.04
CA HIS A 110 17.46 1.33 -13.21
C HIS A 110 18.13 0.32 -12.26
N ALA A 111 18.11 -0.98 -12.58
CA ALA A 111 18.94 -1.98 -11.90
C ALA A 111 20.42 -1.54 -11.81
N ASP A 112 21.10 -1.93 -10.75
CA ASP A 112 22.54 -1.66 -10.59
C ASP A 112 23.35 -2.46 -11.62
N VAL A 113 23.96 -1.74 -12.55
CA VAL A 113 24.75 -2.29 -13.66
C VAL A 113 26.21 -2.57 -13.29
N ASN A 114 26.66 -2.11 -12.13
CA ASN A 114 28.03 -2.23 -11.64
C ASN A 114 28.17 -3.26 -10.51
N VAL A 115 27.16 -4.10 -10.28
CA VAL A 115 27.26 -5.21 -9.33
C VAL A 115 28.41 -6.14 -9.71
N SER A 116 29.08 -6.68 -8.70
CA SER A 116 30.07 -7.74 -8.86
C SER A 116 29.78 -8.89 -7.91
N ALA A 117 29.89 -10.12 -8.42
CA ALA A 117 29.82 -11.36 -7.67
C ALA A 117 30.86 -12.34 -8.25
N ASP A 118 31.72 -12.89 -7.40
CA ASP A 118 32.85 -13.75 -7.79
C ASP A 118 33.71 -13.17 -8.93
N GLY A 119 33.96 -11.85 -8.86
CA GLY A 119 34.64 -11.10 -9.90
C GLY A 119 33.77 -10.81 -11.13
N GLU A 120 32.74 -11.58 -11.45
CA GLU A 120 31.88 -11.32 -12.61
C GLU A 120 31.10 -10.01 -12.47
N THR A 121 30.94 -9.27 -13.58
CA THR A 121 30.12 -8.07 -13.68
C THR A 121 29.15 -8.19 -14.86
N PRO A 122 27.97 -7.52 -14.85
CA PRO A 122 27.05 -7.56 -15.99
C PRO A 122 27.72 -7.18 -17.31
N LEU A 123 28.58 -6.15 -17.31
CA LEU A 123 29.31 -5.69 -18.49
C LEU A 123 30.34 -6.71 -18.97
N GLY A 124 31.11 -7.29 -18.05
CA GLY A 124 32.10 -8.32 -18.37
C GLY A 124 31.45 -9.55 -18.99
N VAL A 125 30.44 -10.11 -18.31
CA VAL A 125 29.72 -11.31 -18.77
C VAL A 125 29.02 -11.08 -20.12
N ALA A 126 28.38 -9.91 -20.32
CA ALA A 126 27.75 -9.58 -21.59
C ALA A 126 28.77 -9.47 -22.75
N ALA A 127 29.96 -8.94 -22.48
CA ALA A 127 31.04 -8.82 -23.46
C ALA A 127 31.63 -10.19 -23.83
N GLU A 128 31.84 -11.08 -22.86
CA GLU A 128 32.27 -12.47 -23.12
C GLU A 128 31.23 -13.23 -23.95
N ALA A 129 29.94 -13.03 -23.66
CA ALA A 129 28.85 -13.59 -24.43
C ALA A 129 28.68 -12.95 -25.83
N SER A 130 29.51 -11.97 -26.20
CA SER A 130 29.39 -11.19 -27.44
C SER A 130 27.98 -10.62 -27.64
N CYS A 131 27.31 -10.24 -26.55
CA CYS A 131 25.97 -9.67 -26.58
C CYS A 131 26.07 -8.15 -26.73
N TRP A 132 26.50 -7.71 -27.91
CA TRP A 132 26.82 -6.30 -28.20
C TRP A 132 25.68 -5.31 -27.91
N PRO A 133 24.40 -5.63 -28.21
CA PRO A 133 23.29 -4.75 -27.82
C PRO A 133 23.21 -4.53 -26.31
N LEU A 134 23.44 -5.57 -25.51
CA LEU A 134 23.43 -5.49 -24.06
C LEU A 134 24.66 -4.75 -23.53
N VAL A 135 25.85 -4.96 -24.12
CA VAL A 135 27.07 -4.21 -23.78
C VAL A 135 26.86 -2.72 -23.99
N GLU A 136 26.33 -2.31 -25.16
CA GLU A 136 26.05 -0.91 -25.46
C GLU A 136 25.02 -0.32 -24.49
N LEU A 137 23.94 -1.05 -24.20
CA LEU A 137 22.92 -0.63 -23.24
C LEU A 137 23.50 -0.43 -21.83
N LEU A 138 24.30 -1.38 -21.34
CA LEU A 138 24.96 -1.29 -20.03
C LEU A 138 25.87 -0.07 -19.95
N LEU A 139 26.68 0.18 -20.98
CA LEU A 139 27.57 1.36 -21.06
C LEU A 139 26.76 2.67 -21.03
N ARG A 140 25.69 2.78 -21.84
CA ARG A 140 24.79 3.96 -21.83
C ARG A 140 24.17 4.23 -20.46
N HIS A 141 23.92 3.16 -19.69
CA HIS A 141 23.35 3.22 -18.34
C HIS A 141 24.41 3.30 -17.22
N GLY A 142 25.69 3.54 -17.55
CA GLY A 142 26.74 3.85 -16.57
C GLY A 142 27.54 2.65 -16.08
N ALA A 143 27.56 1.54 -16.81
CA ALA A 143 28.44 0.42 -16.51
C ALA A 143 29.91 0.83 -16.71
N ARG A 144 30.77 0.51 -15.74
CA ARG A 144 32.18 0.91 -15.72
C ARG A 144 33.06 -0.18 -16.32
N PRO A 145 33.77 0.08 -17.43
CA PRO A 145 34.77 -0.85 -17.95
C PRO A 145 35.90 -1.07 -16.94
N LEU A 146 36.31 -2.31 -16.77
CA LEU A 146 37.46 -2.68 -15.94
C LEU A 146 38.72 -2.83 -16.79
N ALA A 147 39.89 -2.57 -16.20
CA ALA A 147 41.16 -2.68 -16.88
C ALA A 147 41.50 -4.14 -17.21
N ALA A 148 42.20 -4.38 -18.32
CA ALA A 148 42.60 -5.74 -18.68
C ALA A 148 43.44 -6.40 -17.56
N GLY A 149 43.11 -7.63 -17.19
CA GLY A 149 43.80 -8.38 -16.14
C GLY A 149 43.27 -8.17 -14.72
N THR A 150 42.32 -7.25 -14.49
CA THR A 150 41.62 -7.18 -13.20
C THR A 150 40.53 -8.25 -13.10
N PRO A 151 40.28 -8.83 -11.91
CA PRO A 151 39.12 -9.70 -11.70
C PRO A 151 37.83 -9.03 -12.20
N GLY A 152 37.09 -9.72 -13.07
CA GLY A 152 35.86 -9.20 -13.69
C GLY A 152 36.00 -8.47 -15.02
N ALA A 153 37.23 -8.23 -15.48
CA ALA A 153 37.45 -7.77 -16.84
C ALA A 153 37.10 -8.88 -17.84
N PRO A 154 36.38 -8.59 -18.94
CA PRO A 154 35.95 -9.60 -19.89
C PRO A 154 37.12 -10.37 -20.52
N LEU A 155 36.99 -11.70 -20.58
CA LEU A 155 37.92 -12.59 -21.26
C LEU A 155 37.48 -12.86 -22.70
N PHE A 156 38.19 -12.25 -23.65
CA PHE A 156 37.87 -12.38 -25.08
C PHE A 156 38.49 -13.64 -25.71
N ARG A 157 37.68 -14.40 -26.46
CA ARG A 157 38.13 -15.57 -27.23
C ARG A 157 38.80 -15.19 -28.55
N SER A 158 38.57 -13.98 -29.06
CA SER A 158 39.20 -13.49 -30.29
C SER A 158 39.60 -12.02 -30.22
N ALA A 159 40.59 -11.65 -31.04
CA ALA A 159 41.01 -10.25 -31.19
C ALA A 159 39.86 -9.36 -31.69
N ASN A 160 38.97 -9.89 -32.54
CA ASN A 160 37.82 -9.16 -33.06
C ASN A 160 36.83 -8.76 -31.93
N GLN A 161 36.54 -9.66 -30.98
CA GLN A 161 35.70 -9.33 -29.83
C GLN A 161 36.31 -8.21 -28.99
N ARG A 162 37.62 -8.29 -28.71
CA ARG A 162 38.34 -7.26 -27.95
C ARG A 162 38.30 -5.90 -28.65
N SER A 163 38.57 -5.87 -29.97
CA SER A 163 38.51 -4.64 -30.76
C SER A 163 37.13 -4.02 -30.75
N ARG A 164 36.07 -4.83 -30.90
CA ARG A 164 34.68 -4.34 -30.87
C ARG A 164 34.28 -3.80 -29.50
N TYR A 165 34.65 -4.48 -28.42
CA TYR A 165 34.42 -3.98 -27.05
C TYR A 165 35.13 -2.65 -26.82
N ASN A 166 36.41 -2.55 -27.18
CA ASN A 166 37.18 -1.32 -27.04
C ASN A 166 36.60 -0.17 -27.89
N ALA A 167 36.08 -0.48 -29.08
CA ALA A 167 35.39 0.51 -29.90
C ALA A 167 34.13 1.01 -29.18
N LEU A 168 33.27 0.11 -28.68
CA LEU A 168 32.08 0.50 -27.93
C LEU A 168 32.40 1.31 -26.67
N VAL A 169 33.43 0.93 -25.90
CA VAL A 169 33.85 1.68 -24.72
C VAL A 169 34.30 3.11 -25.07
N ARG A 170 34.93 3.30 -26.24
CA ARG A 170 35.38 4.62 -26.70
C ARG A 170 34.25 5.45 -27.30
N THR A 171 33.32 4.83 -28.03
CA THR A 171 32.28 5.55 -28.79
C THR A 171 30.96 5.71 -28.05
N THR A 172 30.66 4.84 -27.09
CA THR A 172 29.39 4.91 -26.35
C THR A 172 29.45 6.06 -25.36
N GLN A 173 28.66 7.09 -25.62
CA GLN A 173 28.49 8.19 -24.68
C GLN A 173 27.74 7.67 -23.44
N VAL A 174 28.41 7.67 -22.29
CA VAL A 174 27.78 7.38 -21.00
C VAL A 174 26.81 8.52 -20.68
N SER A 175 25.55 8.20 -20.46
CA SER A 175 24.54 9.21 -20.11
C SER A 175 24.68 9.53 -18.62
N THR A 176 25.05 10.79 -18.31
CA THR A 176 25.00 11.34 -16.95
C THR A 176 24.13 12.60 -16.96
N PRO A 177 22.91 12.57 -16.40
CA PRO A 177 22.30 11.46 -15.65
C PRO A 177 21.94 10.25 -16.54
N ARG A 178 21.76 9.08 -15.90
CA ARG A 178 21.34 7.83 -16.56
C ARG A 178 20.09 8.07 -17.43
N PRO A 179 19.88 7.35 -18.54
CA PRO A 179 18.70 7.55 -19.38
C PRO A 179 17.41 7.42 -18.56
N ALA A 180 16.41 8.26 -18.85
CA ALA A 180 15.20 8.37 -18.06
C ALA A 180 14.48 7.03 -17.90
N ARG A 181 14.02 6.74 -16.68
CA ARG A 181 13.31 5.50 -16.34
C ARG A 181 11.92 5.50 -16.94
N ARG A 182 11.55 4.41 -17.60
CA ARG A 182 10.14 4.16 -18.01
C ARG A 182 9.28 3.89 -16.78
N CYS A 183 8.05 4.39 -16.77
CA CYS A 183 7.16 4.17 -15.65
C CYS A 183 6.81 2.66 -15.52
N PRO A 184 6.95 2.04 -14.33
CA PRO A 184 6.61 0.63 -14.11
C PRO A 184 5.12 0.30 -14.26
N CYS A 185 4.26 1.27 -14.58
CA CYS A 185 2.85 1.02 -14.91
C CYS A 185 2.66 0.56 -16.36
N TRP A 186 3.73 0.58 -17.16
CA TRP A 186 3.77 0.13 -18.55
C TRP A 186 2.86 0.91 -19.51
N SER A 187 2.47 2.14 -19.15
CA SER A 187 1.74 3.06 -20.01
C SER A 187 2.56 3.58 -21.20
N GLY A 188 3.87 3.33 -21.22
CA GLY A 188 4.81 3.86 -22.20
C GLY A 188 5.43 5.21 -21.81
N ALA A 189 4.85 5.91 -20.82
CA ALA A 189 5.38 7.18 -20.31
C ALA A 189 6.66 7.00 -19.47
N LEU A 190 7.44 8.08 -19.35
CA LEU A 190 8.54 8.12 -18.38
C LEU A 190 7.99 8.22 -16.96
N LEU A 191 8.75 7.71 -15.99
CA LEU A 191 8.39 7.75 -14.58
C LEU A 191 8.17 9.19 -14.11
N ALA A 192 9.07 10.09 -14.51
CA ALA A 192 9.02 11.52 -14.21
C ALA A 192 7.75 12.22 -14.71
N ASP A 193 7.14 11.74 -15.79
CA ASP A 193 5.94 12.33 -16.40
C ASP A 193 4.63 11.63 -15.96
N CYS A 194 4.76 10.58 -15.13
CA CYS A 194 3.68 9.67 -14.76
C CYS A 194 3.51 9.61 -13.24
N HIS A 195 3.76 8.44 -12.62
CA HIS A 195 3.56 8.23 -11.19
C HIS A 195 4.51 9.00 -10.27
N ALA A 196 5.62 9.54 -10.78
CA ALA A 196 6.47 10.47 -10.02
C ALA A 196 6.01 11.93 -10.16
N ALA A 197 5.29 12.30 -11.23
CA ALA A 197 4.68 13.62 -11.37
C ALA A 197 3.40 13.77 -10.54
N ARG A 198 2.55 12.74 -10.54
CA ARG A 198 1.23 12.77 -9.88
C ARG A 198 0.74 11.37 -9.57
N THR A 199 -0.15 11.26 -8.59
CA THR A 199 -0.89 10.03 -8.30
C THR A 199 -1.77 9.63 -9.49
N GLN A 200 -1.89 8.33 -9.76
CA GLN A 200 -2.73 7.77 -10.81
C GLN A 200 -3.82 6.87 -10.20
N PRO A 201 -4.97 6.68 -10.87
CA PRO A 201 -5.97 5.73 -10.43
C PRO A 201 -5.43 4.29 -10.39
N TYR A 202 -5.80 3.53 -9.35
CA TYR A 202 -5.45 2.11 -9.28
C TYR A 202 -6.19 1.33 -10.38
N PRO A 203 -5.52 0.46 -11.15
CA PRO A 203 -6.14 -0.22 -12.28
C PRO A 203 -7.38 -1.06 -11.88
N PRO A 204 -8.54 -0.86 -12.52
CA PRO A 204 -9.79 -1.59 -12.20
C PRO A 204 -9.69 -3.11 -12.33
N SER A 205 -8.91 -3.57 -13.32
CA SER A 205 -8.68 -4.99 -13.62
C SER A 205 -7.76 -5.70 -12.62
N PHE A 206 -7.02 -4.96 -11.80
CA PHE A 206 -6.07 -5.55 -10.85
C PHE A 206 -6.81 -6.15 -9.65
N LEU A 207 -6.15 -7.07 -8.94
CA LEU A 207 -6.72 -7.63 -7.72
C LEU A 207 -6.96 -6.53 -6.67
N CYS A 208 -8.13 -6.59 -6.05
CA CYS A 208 -8.51 -5.71 -4.96
C CYS A 208 -7.66 -6.02 -3.72
N ARG A 209 -7.08 -4.98 -3.12
CA ARG A 209 -6.21 -5.12 -1.94
C ARG A 209 -6.92 -5.49 -0.64
N CYS A 210 -8.26 -5.55 -0.65
CA CYS A 210 -9.05 -5.92 0.52
C CYS A 210 -8.94 -7.42 0.91
N GLY A 211 -8.25 -8.24 0.11
CA GLY A 211 -8.02 -9.67 0.38
C GLY A 211 -9.14 -10.61 -0.06
N ARG A 212 -10.18 -10.13 -0.76
CA ARG A 212 -11.31 -10.96 -1.24
C ARG A 212 -11.05 -11.69 -2.56
N ASN A 213 -9.81 -11.65 -3.08
CA ASN A 213 -9.38 -12.26 -4.34
C ASN A 213 -10.34 -11.99 -5.52
N ARG A 214 -10.75 -10.73 -5.66
CA ARG A 214 -11.60 -10.22 -6.76
C ARG A 214 -10.90 -9.03 -7.37
N THR A 215 -11.17 -8.72 -8.64
CA THR A 215 -10.70 -7.48 -9.26
C THR A 215 -11.24 -6.26 -8.50
N TYR A 216 -10.50 -5.17 -8.51
CA TYR A 216 -10.83 -3.92 -7.82
C TYR A 216 -12.20 -3.40 -8.29
N GLU A 217 -12.43 -3.40 -9.60
CA GLU A 217 -13.70 -3.00 -10.22
C GLU A 217 -14.89 -3.81 -9.69
N ARG A 218 -14.71 -5.11 -9.40
CA ARG A 218 -15.78 -6.01 -8.94
C ARG A 218 -15.87 -6.10 -7.43
N CYS A 219 -15.09 -5.29 -6.70
CA CYS A 219 -14.95 -5.39 -5.25
C CYS A 219 -15.11 -4.04 -4.53
N CYS A 220 -14.00 -3.37 -4.20
CA CYS A 220 -14.03 -2.15 -3.41
C CYS A 220 -14.51 -0.95 -4.23
N MET A 221 -14.25 -0.93 -5.54
CA MET A 221 -14.74 0.14 -6.41
C MET A 221 -16.28 0.23 -6.41
N ARG A 222 -17.00 -0.90 -6.38
CA ARG A 222 -18.47 -0.97 -6.24
C ARG A 222 -19.01 -0.48 -4.89
N ARG A 223 -18.12 -0.32 -3.91
CA ARG A 223 -18.45 0.15 -2.56
C ARG A 223 -18.02 1.60 -2.37
N GLU A 224 -17.78 2.32 -3.48
CA GLU A 224 -17.35 3.71 -3.48
C GLU A 224 -16.00 3.93 -2.77
N PHE A 225 -15.15 2.89 -2.75
CA PHE A 225 -13.76 3.04 -2.32
C PHE A 225 -12.89 3.37 -3.52
N THR A 226 -12.23 4.52 -3.45
CA THR A 226 -11.21 4.94 -4.41
C THR A 226 -9.84 4.44 -3.97
N LEU A 227 -9.15 3.76 -4.88
CA LEU A 227 -7.74 3.41 -4.76
C LEU A 227 -6.97 4.17 -5.83
N GLU A 228 -5.84 4.73 -5.42
CA GLU A 228 -4.88 5.35 -6.32
C GLU A 228 -3.51 4.70 -6.13
N GLU A 229 -2.53 5.10 -6.93
CA GLU A 229 -1.15 4.65 -6.86
C GLU A 229 -0.20 5.77 -7.17
N ARG A 230 0.91 5.83 -6.42
CA ARG A 230 1.99 6.79 -6.61
C ARG A 230 3.33 6.09 -6.61
N TRP A 231 4.33 6.75 -7.17
CA TRP A 231 5.72 6.34 -7.01
C TRP A 231 6.20 6.57 -5.57
N SER A 232 6.76 5.53 -4.94
CA SER A 232 7.58 5.69 -3.73
C SER A 232 9.05 5.73 -4.15
N ALA A 233 9.68 6.90 -4.01
CA ALA A 233 11.11 7.03 -4.28
C ALA A 233 11.99 6.31 -3.23
N GLU A 234 11.48 6.16 -2.00
CA GLU A 234 12.17 5.47 -0.91
C GLU A 234 12.18 3.96 -1.13
N ASP A 235 11.02 3.37 -1.45
CA ASP A 235 10.90 1.92 -1.64
C ASP A 235 11.15 1.48 -3.10
N ASP A 236 11.32 2.43 -4.04
CA ASP A 236 11.57 2.21 -5.48
C ASP A 236 10.47 1.43 -6.24
N TRP A 237 9.19 1.68 -5.91
CA TRP A 237 8.07 1.04 -6.61
C TRP A 237 6.75 1.82 -6.58
N LEU A 238 5.78 1.36 -7.38
CA LEU A 238 4.43 1.92 -7.44
C LEU A 238 3.59 1.47 -6.25
N GLN A 239 3.50 2.33 -5.24
CA GLN A 239 2.71 2.08 -4.06
C GLN A 239 1.27 2.49 -4.27
N PRO A 240 0.31 1.59 -4.06
CA PRO A 240 -1.08 1.98 -4.08
C PRO A 240 -1.39 2.77 -2.80
N VAL A 241 -1.90 3.98 -2.98
CA VAL A 241 -2.32 4.92 -1.96
C VAL A 241 -3.81 4.74 -1.79
N ASP A 242 -4.24 4.46 -0.56
CA ASP A 242 -5.67 4.46 -0.26
C ASP A 242 -6.13 5.92 -0.22
N VAL A 243 -6.77 6.40 -1.28
CA VAL A 243 -7.47 7.69 -1.26
C VAL A 243 -8.84 7.46 -0.65
N ARG A 244 -8.83 7.55 0.68
CA ARG A 244 -9.93 7.18 1.55
C ARG A 244 -11.05 8.22 1.46
N HIS A 245 -12.05 7.99 0.60
CA HIS A 245 -13.38 8.52 0.84
C HIS A 245 -14.12 7.51 1.72
N ILE A 246 -14.42 7.85 2.98
CA ILE A 246 -15.31 7.02 3.80
C ILE A 246 -16.73 7.47 3.44
N PRO A 247 -17.52 6.68 2.70
CA PRO A 247 -18.89 7.07 2.39
C PRO A 247 -19.68 7.19 3.70
N LEU A 248 -20.49 8.24 3.78
CA LEU A 248 -21.44 8.42 4.87
C LEU A 248 -22.53 7.33 4.79
N PRO A 249 -23.09 6.88 5.92
CA PRO A 249 -24.22 5.96 5.91
C PRO A 249 -25.38 6.52 5.06
N PRO A 250 -26.21 5.68 4.43
CA PRO A 250 -27.47 6.13 3.86
C PRO A 250 -28.42 6.55 5.00
N GLY A 251 -29.11 7.69 4.86
CA GLY A 251 -30.26 8.00 5.70
C GLY A 251 -30.34 9.39 6.34
N ASP A 252 -29.42 10.32 6.04
CA ASP A 252 -29.61 11.72 6.44
C ASP A 252 -28.94 12.67 5.44
N ASP A 253 -29.71 13.09 4.43
CA ASP A 253 -29.22 13.86 3.29
C ASP A 253 -28.68 15.24 3.70
N ALA A 254 -29.19 15.81 4.79
CA ALA A 254 -28.71 17.07 5.35
C ALA A 254 -27.32 16.90 6.00
N PHE A 255 -27.13 15.84 6.79
CA PHE A 255 -25.82 15.51 7.36
C PHE A 255 -24.79 15.17 6.25
N ARG A 256 -25.23 14.48 5.18
CA ARG A 256 -24.37 14.20 4.01
C ARG A 256 -23.88 15.48 3.35
N ALA A 257 -24.77 16.41 3.04
CA ALA A 257 -24.41 17.68 2.40
C ALA A 257 -23.43 18.51 3.24
N GLY A 258 -23.62 18.59 4.56
CA GLY A 258 -22.72 19.32 5.46
C GLY A 258 -21.36 18.65 5.62
N PHE A 259 -21.34 17.32 5.77
CA PHE A 259 -20.10 16.56 5.95
C PHE A 259 -19.29 16.49 4.66
N ASP A 260 -19.93 16.29 3.50
CA ASP A 260 -19.25 16.28 2.20
C ASP A 260 -18.57 17.64 1.91
N LYS A 261 -19.25 18.76 2.22
CA LYS A 261 -18.68 20.11 2.09
C LYS A 261 -17.49 20.36 3.03
N ASN A 262 -17.57 19.88 4.27
CA ASN A 262 -16.46 19.96 5.23
C ASN A 262 -15.30 19.01 4.86
N GLN A 263 -15.61 17.84 4.30
CA GLN A 263 -14.63 16.86 3.85
C GLN A 263 -13.91 17.35 2.58
N GLU A 264 -14.59 18.03 1.66
CA GLU A 264 -13.96 18.71 0.52
C GLU A 264 -13.02 19.82 0.98
N MET A 265 -13.44 20.66 1.93
CA MET A 265 -12.56 21.65 2.56
C MET A 265 -11.34 21.01 3.24
N MET A 266 -11.53 19.93 3.99
CA MET A 266 -10.44 19.19 4.64
C MET A 266 -9.50 18.53 3.63
N ASN A 267 -10.04 17.89 2.59
CA ASN A 267 -9.26 17.27 1.53
C ASN A 267 -8.44 18.30 0.77
N ALA A 268 -9.03 19.46 0.44
CA ALA A 268 -8.32 20.58 -0.17
C ALA A 268 -7.21 21.12 0.74
N ALA A 269 -7.46 21.22 2.05
CA ALA A 269 -6.47 21.66 3.02
C ALA A 269 -5.32 20.64 3.21
N MET A 270 -5.61 19.33 3.16
CA MET A 270 -4.63 18.24 3.23
C MET A 270 -3.68 18.17 2.03
N GLN A 271 -4.00 18.83 0.92
CA GLN A 271 -3.13 18.93 -0.26
C GLN A 271 -2.04 20.02 -0.11
N VAL A 272 -2.05 20.81 0.98
CA VAL A 272 -1.05 21.85 1.24
C VAL A 272 0.20 21.24 1.91
N PRO A 273 1.41 21.33 1.31
CA PRO A 273 2.63 20.78 1.90
C PRO A 273 2.97 21.41 3.26
N GLY A 274 3.32 20.61 4.26
CA GLY A 274 3.63 21.07 5.63
C GLY A 274 2.42 21.31 6.53
N PHE A 275 1.20 21.16 6.00
CA PHE A 275 -0.04 21.40 6.74
C PHE A 275 -0.31 20.35 7.82
N LEU A 276 0.06 19.08 7.62
CA LEU A 276 -0.33 17.97 8.50
C LEU A 276 0.05 18.16 9.98
N GLY A 277 1.22 18.75 10.26
CA GLY A 277 1.69 19.01 11.63
C GLY A 277 0.97 20.19 12.29
N ALA A 278 0.86 21.32 11.60
CA ALA A 278 0.14 22.50 12.07
C ALA A 278 -1.39 22.27 12.14
N PHE A 279 -1.91 21.39 11.29
CA PHE A 279 -3.32 21.00 11.24
C PHE A 279 -3.70 20.07 12.39
N GLN A 280 -2.84 19.14 12.81
CA GLN A 280 -3.13 18.27 13.97
C GLN A 280 -3.28 19.07 15.27
N GLU A 281 -2.41 20.04 15.54
CA GLU A 281 -2.54 20.92 16.71
C GLU A 281 -3.80 21.81 16.62
N ARG A 282 -4.06 22.37 15.42
CA ARG A 282 -5.23 23.20 15.16
C ARG A 282 -6.56 22.42 15.20
N MET A 283 -6.56 21.16 14.76
CA MET A 283 -7.71 20.25 14.81
C MET A 283 -7.96 19.70 16.22
N ALA A 284 -6.90 19.40 16.98
CA ALA A 284 -7.04 19.06 18.39
C ALA A 284 -7.69 20.23 19.16
N GLY A 285 -7.25 21.46 18.90
CA GLY A 285 -7.87 22.67 19.44
C GLY A 285 -9.31 22.84 18.95
N PHE A 286 -9.59 22.60 17.66
CA PHE A 286 -10.94 22.66 17.10
C PHE A 286 -11.91 21.69 17.78
N TRP A 287 -11.53 20.41 17.94
CA TRP A 287 -12.36 19.42 18.61
C TRP A 287 -12.58 19.75 20.09
N GLN A 288 -11.54 20.24 20.77
CA GLN A 288 -11.67 20.70 22.16
C GLN A 288 -12.66 21.85 22.28
N THR A 289 -12.56 22.87 21.43
CA THR A 289 -13.50 23.99 21.43
C THR A 289 -14.91 23.52 21.09
N MET A 290 -15.07 22.70 20.06
CA MET A 290 -16.37 22.21 19.59
C MET A 290 -17.14 21.40 20.63
N PHE A 291 -16.43 20.59 21.43
CA PHE A 291 -17.05 19.71 22.41
C PHE A 291 -16.80 20.14 23.86
N SER A 292 -16.30 21.36 24.08
CA SER A 292 -15.96 21.88 25.41
C SER A 292 -17.17 21.95 26.36
N ASP A 293 -18.36 22.20 25.81
CA ASP A 293 -19.61 22.29 26.57
C ASP A 293 -20.24 20.93 26.90
N LEU A 294 -19.72 19.83 26.35
CA LEU A 294 -20.25 18.50 26.62
C LEU A 294 -19.63 17.91 27.89
N PRO A 295 -20.43 17.25 28.75
CA PRO A 295 -19.91 16.69 29.97
C PRO A 295 -19.02 15.45 29.68
N PRO A 296 -18.01 15.17 30.53
CA PRO A 296 -17.02 14.11 30.28
C PRO A 296 -17.60 12.68 30.20
N ASP A 297 -18.79 12.44 30.74
CA ASP A 297 -19.49 11.15 30.67
C ASP A 297 -20.20 10.93 29.32
N VAL A 298 -20.41 12.01 28.56
CA VAL A 298 -20.94 12.02 27.20
C VAL A 298 -19.79 12.07 26.18
N MET A 299 -18.86 13.01 26.37
CA MET A 299 -17.67 13.17 25.54
C MET A 299 -16.41 12.82 26.33
N ASP A 300 -15.97 11.58 26.19
CA ASP A 300 -14.87 11.06 26.98
C ASP A 300 -13.53 11.80 26.70
N PRO A 301 -12.76 12.19 27.73
CA PRO A 301 -11.49 12.88 27.55
C PRO A 301 -10.45 12.08 26.74
N ALA A 302 -10.41 10.76 26.87
CA ALA A 302 -9.52 9.91 26.07
C ALA A 302 -9.99 9.85 24.62
N PHE A 303 -11.30 9.84 24.37
CA PHE A 303 -11.88 9.93 23.03
C PHE A 303 -11.50 11.25 22.35
N LEU A 304 -11.63 12.39 23.04
CA LEU A 304 -11.19 13.71 22.54
C LEU A 304 -9.70 13.76 22.25
N TYR A 305 -8.89 13.17 23.14
CA TYR A 305 -7.45 13.06 22.91
C TYR A 305 -7.16 12.28 21.62
N ALA A 306 -7.82 11.13 21.41
CA ALA A 306 -7.62 10.32 20.21
C ALA A 306 -8.06 11.04 18.92
N LEU A 307 -9.17 11.81 18.94
CA LEU A 307 -9.58 12.65 17.80
C LEU A 307 -8.49 13.61 17.33
N GLY A 308 -7.69 14.14 18.26
CA GLY A 308 -6.55 15.01 17.95
C GLY A 308 -5.28 14.27 17.51
N LYS A 309 -5.27 12.93 17.46
CA LYS A 309 -4.09 12.10 17.13
C LYS A 309 -4.23 11.28 15.87
N VAL A 310 -5.44 11.12 15.34
CA VAL A 310 -5.70 10.37 14.11
C VAL A 310 -6.31 11.27 13.02
N ASP A 311 -6.29 10.79 11.77
CA ASP A 311 -6.81 11.51 10.60
C ASP A 311 -8.31 11.25 10.34
N PHE A 312 -9.04 10.68 11.31
CA PHE A 312 -10.45 10.33 11.16
C PHE A 312 -11.24 10.39 12.47
N ALA A 313 -12.55 10.56 12.34
CA ALA A 313 -13.50 10.43 13.45
C ALA A 313 -14.22 9.06 13.35
N PRO A 314 -14.25 8.25 14.41
CA PRO A 314 -14.79 6.91 14.36
C PRO A 314 -16.33 6.93 14.32
N ARG A 315 -16.91 6.06 13.51
CA ARG A 315 -18.35 5.84 13.35
C ARG A 315 -18.62 4.38 13.00
N LEU A 316 -19.87 3.95 12.99
CA LEU A 316 -20.19 2.62 12.45
C LEU A 316 -19.81 2.52 10.97
N TRP A 317 -19.03 1.49 10.64
CA TRP A 317 -18.56 1.29 9.27
C TRP A 317 -19.63 0.76 8.32
N GLY A 318 -20.72 0.18 8.84
CA GLY A 318 -21.84 -0.34 8.02
C GLY A 318 -21.45 -1.41 7.00
N GLY A 319 -20.29 -2.07 7.16
CA GLY A 319 -19.75 -3.01 6.17
C GLY A 319 -19.12 -2.36 4.94
N ASN A 320 -18.98 -1.03 4.94
CA ASN A 320 -18.31 -0.27 3.89
C ASN A 320 -16.82 -0.64 3.89
N LEU A 321 -16.15 -0.59 5.05
CA LEU A 321 -14.72 -0.92 5.12
C LEU A 321 -14.41 -2.41 4.96
N SER A 322 -13.24 -2.71 4.37
CA SER A 322 -12.70 -4.07 4.35
C SER A 322 -12.26 -4.50 5.76
N LYS A 323 -12.18 -5.81 6.03
CA LYS A 323 -11.70 -6.31 7.33
C LYS A 323 -10.29 -5.82 7.67
N VAL A 324 -9.42 -5.74 6.67
CA VAL A 324 -8.02 -5.29 6.85
C VAL A 324 -7.99 -3.82 7.26
N GLU A 325 -8.74 -2.98 6.54
CA GLU A 325 -8.80 -1.54 6.81
C GLU A 325 -9.50 -1.25 8.14
N ALA A 326 -10.60 -1.94 8.43
CA ALA A 326 -11.30 -1.84 9.70
C ALA A 326 -10.36 -2.17 10.88
N LYS A 327 -9.52 -3.21 10.75
CA LYS A 327 -8.51 -3.54 11.75
C LYS A 327 -7.47 -2.44 11.89
N LYS A 328 -6.94 -1.92 10.78
CA LYS A 328 -5.95 -0.84 10.80
C LYS A 328 -6.47 0.39 11.54
N ARG A 329 -7.69 0.84 11.25
CA ARG A 329 -8.34 1.98 11.94
C ARG A 329 -8.57 1.72 13.42
N MET A 330 -9.05 0.52 13.74
CA MET A 330 -9.24 0.09 15.12
C MET A 330 -7.91 0.13 15.89
N ASP A 331 -6.83 -0.38 15.30
CA ASP A 331 -5.50 -0.40 15.93
C ASP A 331 -4.92 1.02 16.08
N GLU A 332 -5.06 1.89 15.06
CA GLU A 332 -4.63 3.29 15.11
C GLU A 332 -5.37 4.07 16.23
N TRP A 333 -6.70 3.94 16.28
CA TRP A 333 -7.53 4.58 17.29
C TRP A 333 -7.24 4.07 18.69
N ASN A 334 -7.31 2.75 18.89
CA ASN A 334 -7.10 2.14 20.20
C ASN A 334 -5.67 2.35 20.69
N GLY A 335 -4.68 2.42 19.77
CA GLY A 335 -3.31 2.79 20.11
C GLY A 335 -3.16 4.24 20.59
N ALA A 336 -3.97 5.17 20.09
CA ALA A 336 -4.02 6.54 20.63
C ALA A 336 -4.61 6.55 22.04
N ILE A 337 -5.67 5.76 22.29
CA ILE A 337 -6.24 5.60 23.63
C ILE A 337 -5.25 4.96 24.60
N ASP A 338 -4.52 3.93 24.18
CA ASP A 338 -3.48 3.30 25.01
C ASP A 338 -2.38 4.29 25.40
N LYS A 339 -2.00 5.19 24.49
CA LYS A 339 -1.07 6.29 24.80
C LYS A 339 -1.67 7.28 25.81
N TYR A 340 -2.97 7.56 25.75
CA TYR A 340 -3.63 8.41 26.75
C TYR A 340 -3.58 7.77 28.15
N ILE A 341 -3.97 6.49 28.25
CA ILE A 341 -3.95 5.74 29.51
C ILE A 341 -2.53 5.69 30.08
N ALA A 342 -1.52 5.47 29.25
CA ALA A 342 -0.12 5.42 29.67
C ALA A 342 0.41 6.74 30.26
N ARG A 343 -0.22 7.89 29.99
CA ARG A 343 0.17 9.17 30.60
C ARG A 343 -0.16 9.25 32.10
N GLY A 344 -1.10 8.42 32.58
CA GLY A 344 -1.49 8.40 33.99
C GLY A 344 -2.14 9.69 34.50
N THR A 345 -2.64 10.56 33.60
CA THR A 345 -3.29 11.83 33.97
C THR A 345 -4.77 11.67 34.32
N ASP A 346 -5.38 10.55 33.94
CA ASP A 346 -6.77 10.22 34.24
C ASP A 346 -6.82 9.32 35.49
N SER A 347 -7.69 9.65 36.43
CA SER A 347 -7.83 8.92 37.70
C SER A 347 -8.71 7.68 37.60
N ARG A 348 -9.44 7.51 36.50
CA ARG A 348 -10.31 6.34 36.26
C ARG A 348 -9.47 5.10 36.00
N ASP A 349 -10.05 3.94 36.31
CA ASP A 349 -9.40 2.67 35.99
C ASP A 349 -9.32 2.46 34.47
N ARG A 350 -8.32 1.69 34.04
CA ARG A 350 -8.07 1.39 32.62
C ARG A 350 -9.31 0.88 31.90
N PHE A 351 -10.06 -0.03 32.51
CA PHE A 351 -11.20 -0.67 31.86
C PHE A 351 -12.33 0.35 31.63
N THR A 352 -12.58 1.25 32.58
CA THR A 352 -13.57 2.31 32.41
C THR A 352 -13.22 3.23 31.23
N ILE A 353 -11.95 3.61 31.09
CA ILE A 353 -11.49 4.43 29.94
C ILE A 353 -11.69 3.65 28.63
N GLU A 354 -11.28 2.38 28.60
CA GLU A 354 -11.40 1.53 27.41
C GLU A 354 -12.86 1.32 26.98
N LEU A 355 -13.76 1.07 27.94
CA LEU A 355 -15.20 0.94 27.71
C LEU A 355 -15.81 2.18 27.04
N MET A 356 -15.37 3.37 27.45
CA MET A 356 -15.94 4.63 26.98
C MET A 356 -15.34 5.14 25.66
N SER A 357 -14.14 4.68 25.31
CA SER A 357 -13.35 5.32 24.24
C SER A 357 -12.81 4.37 23.17
N LYS A 358 -12.66 3.07 23.42
CA LYS A 358 -12.13 2.13 22.42
C LYS A 358 -13.20 1.64 21.46
N ILE A 359 -12.79 1.47 20.21
CA ILE A 359 -13.66 0.98 19.12
C ILE A 359 -13.31 -0.43 18.70
N GLY A 360 -14.31 -1.15 18.18
CA GLY A 360 -14.17 -2.48 17.60
C GLY A 360 -13.95 -2.46 16.08
N MET A 361 -13.86 -3.66 15.49
CA MET A 361 -13.73 -3.88 14.03
C MET A 361 -14.88 -3.29 13.20
N ASN A 362 -15.99 -2.98 13.82
CA ASN A 362 -17.16 -2.36 13.19
C ASN A 362 -17.18 -0.83 13.34
N GLY A 363 -16.23 -0.26 14.09
CA GLY A 363 -16.16 1.17 14.37
C GLY A 363 -17.07 1.61 15.50
N GLY A 364 -17.87 0.70 16.06
CA GLY A 364 -18.66 0.95 17.28
C GLY A 364 -17.86 0.58 18.54
N ALA A 365 -18.54 0.46 19.68
CA ALA A 365 -17.92 0.15 20.96
C ALA A 365 -17.12 -1.17 20.93
N LEU A 366 -15.89 -1.15 21.44
CA LEU A 366 -15.07 -2.36 21.60
C LEU A 366 -15.67 -3.31 22.63
N HIS A 367 -16.04 -2.76 23.79
CA HIS A 367 -16.67 -3.46 24.89
C HIS A 367 -18.17 -3.25 24.81
N LYS A 368 -18.91 -4.35 24.62
CA LYS A 368 -20.37 -4.31 24.45
C LYS A 368 -21.10 -4.47 25.78
N GLU A 369 -22.28 -3.88 25.84
CA GLU A 369 -23.20 -3.97 26.97
C GLU A 369 -24.45 -4.76 26.59
N CYS A 370 -25.07 -5.46 27.54
CA CYS A 370 -26.29 -6.19 27.26
C CYS A 370 -27.42 -5.20 26.93
N ASP A 371 -28.09 -5.40 25.79
CA ASP A 371 -29.18 -4.52 25.35
C ASP A 371 -30.40 -4.49 26.29
N CYS A 372 -30.49 -5.46 27.22
CA CYS A 372 -31.58 -5.57 28.17
C CYS A 372 -31.23 -5.07 29.58
N CYS A 373 -30.04 -5.41 30.08
CA CYS A 373 -29.66 -5.18 31.48
C CYS A 373 -28.37 -4.35 31.65
N PHE A 374 -27.77 -3.91 30.55
CA PHE A 374 -26.56 -3.07 30.51
C PHE A 374 -25.31 -3.69 31.14
N LYS A 375 -25.32 -4.98 31.48
CA LYS A 375 -24.11 -5.70 31.91
C LYS A 375 -23.07 -5.68 30.81
N VAL A 376 -21.85 -5.29 31.18
CA VAL A 376 -20.71 -5.14 30.28
C VAL A 376 -19.93 -6.44 30.21
N GLU A 377 -19.59 -6.85 28.98
CA GLU A 377 -18.77 -8.03 28.74
C GLU A 377 -17.36 -7.88 29.33
N ASN A 378 -16.85 -8.94 29.98
CA ASN A 378 -15.54 -8.98 30.64
C ASN A 378 -15.35 -7.97 31.79
N ARG A 379 -16.44 -7.37 32.30
CA ARG A 379 -16.45 -6.60 33.56
C ARG A 379 -17.42 -7.19 34.56
N ASP A 380 -18.70 -7.25 34.19
CA ASP A 380 -19.77 -7.70 35.07
C ASP A 380 -19.97 -9.22 35.01
N PHE A 381 -19.42 -9.87 33.98
CA PHE A 381 -19.36 -11.32 33.83
C PHE A 381 -18.22 -11.73 32.88
N VAL A 382 -17.70 -12.95 33.05
CA VAL A 382 -16.66 -13.52 32.19
C VAL A 382 -17.28 -14.11 30.93
N GLY A 383 -16.78 -13.69 29.76
CA GLY A 383 -17.23 -14.20 28.46
C GLY A 383 -17.84 -13.12 27.58
N LYS A 384 -18.25 -13.52 26.37
CA LYS A 384 -18.85 -12.63 25.35
C LYS A 384 -20.36 -12.65 25.42
N LEU A 385 -20.99 -11.51 25.09
CA LEU A 385 -22.43 -11.45 24.91
C LEU A 385 -22.87 -12.35 23.73
N ARG A 386 -24.06 -12.94 23.86
CA ARG A 386 -24.70 -13.75 22.82
C ARG A 386 -25.46 -12.85 21.86
N CYS A 387 -25.26 -13.02 20.56
CA CYS A 387 -26.00 -12.27 19.56
C CYS A 387 -27.37 -12.90 19.27
N CYS A 388 -28.38 -12.06 19.00
CA CYS A 388 -29.66 -12.49 18.44
C CYS A 388 -29.44 -13.33 17.17
N SER A 389 -30.06 -14.50 17.10
CA SER A 389 -29.85 -15.46 16.00
C SER A 389 -30.31 -14.93 14.64
N SER A 390 -31.27 -14.01 14.62
CA SER A 390 -31.84 -13.43 13.39
C SER A 390 -31.05 -12.22 12.89
N CYS A 391 -30.99 -11.12 13.65
CA CYS A 391 -30.30 -9.91 13.19
C CYS A 391 -28.78 -9.94 13.36
N LYS A 392 -28.24 -10.78 14.26
CA LYS A 392 -26.82 -10.83 14.65
C LYS A 392 -26.24 -9.53 15.25
N ILE A 393 -27.07 -8.50 15.45
CA ILE A 393 -26.68 -7.17 15.94
C ILE A 393 -26.96 -7.02 17.43
N ALA A 394 -28.18 -7.33 17.88
CA ALA A 394 -28.54 -7.25 19.30
C ALA A 394 -27.77 -8.29 20.13
N VAL A 395 -27.32 -7.90 21.31
CA VAL A 395 -26.42 -8.68 22.18
C VAL A 395 -26.96 -8.78 23.61
N TYR A 396 -26.87 -9.99 24.17
CA TYR A 396 -27.47 -10.32 25.45
C TYR A 396 -26.54 -11.17 26.32
N CYS A 397 -26.54 -10.92 27.63
CA CYS A 397 -25.77 -11.74 28.57
C CYS A 397 -26.39 -13.13 28.79
N SER A 398 -27.67 -13.30 28.41
CA SER A 398 -28.44 -14.51 28.67
C SER A 398 -29.67 -14.62 27.74
N SER A 399 -30.24 -15.82 27.63
CA SER A 399 -31.51 -16.07 26.92
C SER A 399 -32.67 -15.30 27.55
N GLU A 400 -32.66 -15.16 28.87
CA GLU A 400 -33.71 -14.50 29.63
C GLU A 400 -33.73 -13.00 29.31
N CYS A 401 -32.55 -12.38 29.19
CA CYS A 401 -32.43 -10.99 28.74
C CYS A 401 -32.92 -10.79 27.31
N GLN A 402 -32.67 -11.74 26.40
CA GLN A 402 -33.19 -11.67 25.04
C GLN A 402 -34.72 -11.74 25.01
N VAL A 403 -35.33 -12.65 25.77
CA VAL A 403 -36.79 -12.77 25.87
C VAL A 403 -37.41 -11.50 26.45
N ARG A 404 -36.78 -10.93 27.48
CA ARG A 404 -37.27 -9.70 28.13
C ARG A 404 -37.17 -8.46 27.24
N ASP A 405 -36.13 -8.33 26.41
CA ASP A 405 -35.99 -7.22 25.45
C ASP A 405 -36.79 -7.44 24.16
N TRP A 406 -37.28 -8.66 23.89
CA TRP A 406 -37.97 -9.00 22.64
C TRP A 406 -39.14 -8.08 22.27
N PRO A 407 -40.02 -7.64 23.20
CA PRO A 407 -41.10 -6.71 22.86
C PRO A 407 -40.62 -5.41 22.20
N ARG A 408 -39.45 -4.89 22.61
CA ARG A 408 -38.81 -3.70 22.03
C ARG A 408 -37.99 -4.05 20.80
N HIS A 409 -37.18 -5.10 20.87
CA HIS A 409 -36.27 -5.51 19.80
C HIS A 409 -36.99 -6.05 18.54
N LYS A 410 -38.16 -6.67 18.67
CA LYS A 410 -38.83 -7.42 17.59
C LYS A 410 -39.04 -6.61 16.32
N ALA A 411 -39.44 -5.34 16.44
CA ALA A 411 -39.65 -4.46 15.30
C ALA A 411 -38.34 -4.23 14.53
N GLU A 412 -37.31 -3.75 15.24
CA GLU A 412 -35.99 -3.46 14.69
C GLU A 412 -35.29 -4.69 14.12
N CYS A 413 -35.50 -5.86 14.74
CA CYS A 413 -34.95 -7.13 14.28
C CYS A 413 -35.50 -7.52 12.90
N LYS A 414 -36.80 -7.31 12.69
CA LYS A 414 -37.48 -7.68 11.43
C LYS A 414 -37.14 -6.72 10.30
N THR A 415 -37.03 -5.44 10.60
CA THR A 415 -36.70 -4.39 9.62
C THR A 415 -35.21 -4.27 9.34
N LYS A 416 -34.35 -4.96 10.11
CA LYS A 416 -32.89 -4.82 10.06
C LYS A 416 -32.42 -3.37 10.23
N SER A 417 -33.21 -2.55 10.93
CA SER A 417 -32.91 -1.13 11.17
C SER A 417 -32.03 -0.90 12.40
N ARG A 418 -31.81 -1.93 13.23
CA ARG A 418 -30.96 -1.83 14.42
C ARG A 418 -29.52 -1.54 14.02
N LYS A 419 -28.92 -0.49 14.59
CA LYS A 419 -27.49 -0.20 14.50
C LYS A 419 -26.73 -1.01 15.56
N GLU A 420 -25.46 -1.31 15.28
CA GLU A 420 -24.57 -1.89 16.28
C GLU A 420 -24.29 -0.87 17.41
N GLN A 421 -23.80 -1.34 18.56
CA GLN A 421 -23.56 -0.45 19.70
C GLN A 421 -22.41 0.54 19.40
N GLU A 422 -22.71 1.82 19.55
CA GLU A 422 -21.80 2.96 19.42
C GLU A 422 -21.41 3.49 20.80
N LEU A 423 -20.23 4.10 20.89
CA LEU A 423 -19.84 4.85 22.07
C LEU A 423 -20.74 6.08 22.25
N LYS A 424 -20.92 6.53 23.49
CA LYS A 424 -21.67 7.76 23.79
C LYS A 424 -21.08 8.97 23.05
N ALA A 425 -19.75 9.07 23.00
CA ALA A 425 -19.04 10.13 22.29
C ALA A 425 -19.34 10.14 20.79
N GLN A 426 -19.53 8.98 20.15
CA GLN A 426 -19.89 8.90 18.75
C GLN A 426 -21.29 9.45 18.48
N LYS A 427 -22.26 9.10 19.32
CA LYS A 427 -23.62 9.63 19.24
C LYS A 427 -23.67 11.14 19.49
N ALA A 428 -22.91 11.61 20.46
CA ALA A 428 -22.81 13.03 20.78
C ALA A 428 -22.20 13.82 19.61
N MET A 429 -21.13 13.30 19.01
CA MET A 429 -20.51 13.88 17.83
C MET A 429 -21.46 13.93 16.63
N GLU A 430 -22.17 12.84 16.33
CA GLU A 430 -23.18 12.80 15.25
C GLU A 430 -24.26 13.86 15.47
N TYR A 431 -24.77 13.99 16.70
CA TYR A 431 -25.77 15.00 17.06
C TYR A 431 -25.25 16.44 16.89
N VAL A 432 -24.11 16.79 17.48
CA VAL A 432 -23.54 18.15 17.39
C VAL A 432 -23.27 18.54 15.94
N MET A 433 -22.70 17.62 15.15
CA MET A 433 -22.43 17.87 13.73
C MET A 433 -23.71 18.05 12.91
N SER A 434 -24.78 17.30 13.21
CA SER A 434 -26.08 17.48 12.56
C SER A 434 -26.74 18.82 12.89
N GLU A 435 -26.70 19.26 14.16
CA GLU A 435 -27.32 20.53 14.57
C GLU A 435 -26.60 21.74 13.96
N GLN A 436 -25.26 21.73 13.92
CA GLN A 436 -24.51 22.80 13.26
C GLN A 436 -24.82 22.88 11.77
N THR A 437 -24.98 21.73 11.10
CA THR A 437 -25.35 21.69 9.68
C THR A 437 -26.75 22.28 9.47
N ARG A 438 -27.70 21.97 10.36
CA ARG A 438 -29.06 22.52 10.33
C ARG A 438 -29.08 24.04 10.58
N GLN A 439 -28.22 24.53 11.48
CA GLN A 439 -28.05 25.96 11.73
C GLN A 439 -27.39 26.67 10.54
N ALA A 440 -26.35 26.08 9.93
CA ALA A 440 -25.69 26.61 8.76
C ALA A 440 -26.57 26.59 7.49
N ALA A 441 -27.48 25.61 7.37
CA ALA A 441 -28.47 25.55 6.30
C ALA A 441 -29.61 26.56 6.47
N ASN A 442 -29.90 26.99 7.70
CA ASN A 442 -30.91 28.02 8.01
C ASN A 442 -30.34 29.45 8.01
N MET A 443 -29.01 29.62 7.93
CA MET A 443 -28.41 30.89 7.62
C MET A 443 -28.42 31.07 6.11
N ASP A 444 -29.22 32.01 5.61
CA ASP A 444 -29.19 32.42 4.20
C ASP A 444 -27.80 33.03 3.92
N VAL A 445 -26.89 32.20 3.39
CA VAL A 445 -25.51 32.62 3.14
C VAL A 445 -25.49 33.43 1.86
N SER A 446 -25.87 34.71 1.95
CA SER A 446 -25.45 35.67 0.94
C SER A 446 -23.93 35.73 0.93
N VAL A 447 -23.35 35.83 -0.26
CA VAL A 447 -21.89 35.92 -0.50
C VAL A 447 -21.26 37.07 0.31
N GLU A 448 -22.07 38.08 0.66
CA GLU A 448 -21.69 39.22 1.49
C GLU A 448 -21.41 38.81 2.96
N GLY A 449 -22.15 37.84 3.51
CA GLY A 449 -21.96 37.36 4.89
C GLY A 449 -20.66 36.58 5.10
N LEU A 450 -20.25 35.77 4.11
CA LEU A 450 -18.96 35.06 4.13
C LEU A 450 -17.77 36.02 4.02
N THR A 451 -17.93 37.10 3.25
CA THR A 451 -16.87 38.11 3.06
C THR A 451 -16.68 38.93 4.34
N ALA A 452 -17.75 39.27 5.04
CA ALA A 452 -17.70 39.96 6.33
C ALA A 452 -17.08 39.11 7.45
N ALA A 453 -17.40 37.80 7.52
CA ALA A 453 -16.82 36.90 8.51
C ALA A 453 -15.30 36.69 8.32
N LEU A 454 -14.84 36.61 7.08
CA LEU A 454 -13.41 36.52 6.75
C LEU A 454 -12.65 37.82 7.08
N GLN A 455 -13.28 38.98 6.87
CA GLN A 455 -12.71 40.29 7.24
C GLN A 455 -12.66 40.49 8.76
N ALA A 456 -13.66 40.04 9.51
CA ALA A 456 -13.66 40.10 10.98
C ALA A 456 -12.55 39.23 11.59
N SER A 457 -12.24 38.06 11.00
CA SER A 457 -11.15 37.19 11.48
C SER A 457 -9.75 37.82 11.35
N ARG A 458 -9.57 38.78 10.43
CA ARG A 458 -8.31 39.54 10.27
C ARG A 458 -8.15 40.68 11.29
N MET A 459 -9.22 41.11 11.95
CA MET A 459 -9.14 42.16 12.98
C MET A 459 -8.91 41.62 14.40
N LEU A 460 -9.11 40.31 14.63
CA LEU A 460 -8.86 39.66 15.93
C LEU A 460 -7.44 39.05 16.05
N SER A 461 -6.57 39.30 15.07
CA SER A 461 -5.16 38.90 15.06
C SER A 461 -4.19 40.09 15.02
N GLY A 462 -4.66 41.27 15.45
CA GLY A 462 -3.84 42.46 15.71
C GLY A 462 -3.39 42.55 17.15
#